data_AF-A0A926JEB8-F1
#
_entry.id   AF-A0A926JEB8-F1
#
_cell.length_a   1.000
_cell.length_b   1.000
_cell.length_c   1.000
_cell.angle_alpha   90.00
_cell.angle_beta   90.00
_cell.angle_gamma   90.00
#
_symmetry.space_group_name_H-M   'P 1'
#
loop_
_entity.id
_entity.type
_entity.pdbx_description
1 polymer ?
#
loop_
_entity_poly.entity_id
_entity_poly.type
_entity_poly.pdbx_seq_one_letter_code
_entity_poly.pdbx_strand_id
1 'polypeptide(L)'
;MRDARRCRRCQCILSRYNEEPYCSGCSRRARHQPEPTPCVPTAVWARADVREALLARDFGRLCQLVRVAGDLRQSDMAELTGLSQAFLSMLESGTRRLTNIDKIVELLGGLNTPAELTGPMLRMPNRMDEPDGWRAVHE
;
A
#
# COMPACT_ATOMS: atom_id res chain seq x y z
N MET A 1 -1.23 11.29 51.59
CA MET A 1 -1.36 11.85 50.23
C MET A 1 -1.63 10.69 49.29
N ARG A 2 -2.79 10.63 48.61
CA ARG A 2 -3.03 9.59 47.61
C ARG A 2 -2.26 9.94 46.34
N ASP A 3 -1.42 9.02 45.89
CA ASP A 3 -0.68 9.18 44.65
C ASP A 3 -1.68 9.27 43.48
N ALA A 4 -1.65 10.39 42.78
CA ALA A 4 -2.60 10.66 41.70
C ALA A 4 -2.05 9.98 40.44
N ARG A 5 -2.68 8.87 40.02
CA ARG A 5 -2.28 8.15 38.81
C ARG A 5 -2.27 9.09 37.60
N ARG A 6 -1.23 9.01 36.79
CA ARG A 6 -1.02 9.84 35.60
C ARG A 6 -1.13 9.03 34.32
N CYS A 7 -1.62 9.67 33.26
CA CYS A 7 -1.63 9.11 31.92
C CYS A 7 -0.20 8.85 31.43
N ARG A 8 0.12 7.64 30.96
CA ARG A 8 1.47 7.32 30.43
C ARG A 8 1.87 8.12 29.18
N ARG A 9 0.90 8.74 28.48
CA ARG A 9 1.13 9.49 27.23
C ARG A 9 1.25 11.00 27.46
N CYS A 10 0.25 11.63 28.08
CA CYS A 10 0.20 13.08 28.24
C CYS A 10 0.41 13.56 29.69
N GLN A 11 0.65 12.65 30.64
CA GLN A 11 0.94 12.95 32.04
C GLN A 11 -0.17 13.69 32.83
N CYS A 12 -1.37 13.87 32.25
CA CYS A 12 -2.51 14.40 32.97
C CYS A 12 -2.96 13.44 34.09
N ILE A 13 -3.56 13.99 35.15
CA ILE A 13 -4.13 13.19 36.23
C ILE A 13 -5.32 12.39 35.70
N LEU A 14 -5.29 11.08 35.93
CA LEU A 14 -6.38 10.18 35.54
C LEU A 14 -7.57 10.36 36.49
N SER A 15 -8.77 10.33 35.94
CA SER A 15 -10.00 10.23 36.73
C SER A 15 -9.95 9.01 37.64
N ARG A 16 -10.53 9.11 38.83
CA ARG A 16 -10.64 7.98 39.78
C ARG A 16 -11.38 6.78 39.19
N TYR A 17 -12.33 7.05 38.28
CA TYR A 17 -13.12 6.04 37.58
C TYR A 17 -12.43 5.46 36.33
N ASN A 18 -11.24 5.94 35.96
CA ASN A 18 -10.53 5.47 34.77
C ASN A 18 -9.47 4.44 35.16
N GLU A 19 -9.76 3.15 35.00
CA GLU A 19 -8.82 2.06 35.37
C GLU A 19 -7.69 1.89 34.34
N GLU A 20 -7.84 2.44 33.13
CA GLU A 20 -6.84 2.36 32.06
C GLU A 20 -5.55 3.15 32.38
N PRO A 21 -4.39 2.74 31.80
CA PRO A 21 -3.12 3.46 31.91
C PRO A 21 -3.04 4.75 31.05
N TYR A 22 -4.08 5.03 30.26
CA TYR A 22 -4.20 6.20 29.39
C TYR A 22 -5.47 6.99 29.74
N CYS A 23 -5.45 8.31 29.56
CA CYS A 23 -6.66 9.12 29.70
C CYS A 23 -7.58 8.91 28.50
N SER A 24 -8.89 9.15 28.66
CA SER A 24 -9.88 8.93 27.59
C SER A 24 -9.55 9.68 26.29
N GLY A 25 -8.91 10.86 26.37
CA GLY A 25 -8.43 11.59 25.19
C GLY A 25 -7.26 10.89 24.48
N CYS A 26 -6.30 10.35 25.23
CA CYS A 26 -5.19 9.57 24.67
C CYS A 26 -5.64 8.20 24.14
N SER A 27 -6.56 7.53 24.82
CA SER A 27 -7.17 6.26 24.36
C SER A 27 -7.94 6.47 23.04
N ARG A 28 -8.76 7.53 22.95
CA ARG A 28 -9.45 7.90 21.70
C ARG A 28 -8.45 8.25 20.60
N ARG A 29 -7.45 9.08 20.89
CA ARG A 29 -6.43 9.45 19.90
C ARG A 29 -5.66 8.24 19.39
N ALA A 30 -5.36 7.24 20.22
CA ALA A 30 -4.73 6.00 19.77
C ALA A 30 -5.63 5.20 18.82
N ARG A 31 -6.94 5.14 19.07
CA ARG A 31 -7.92 4.52 18.16
C ARG A 31 -8.10 5.28 16.84
N HIS A 32 -7.83 6.59 16.85
CA HIS A 32 -7.87 7.46 15.68
C HIS A 32 -6.49 7.71 15.07
N GLN A 33 -5.44 7.02 15.52
CA GLN A 33 -4.19 7.07 14.78
C GLN A 33 -4.47 6.44 13.41
N PRO A 34 -4.18 7.16 12.31
CA PRO A 34 -4.30 6.55 10.99
C PRO A 34 -3.42 5.31 11.00
N GLU A 35 -4.00 4.19 10.56
CA GLU A 35 -3.25 2.96 10.33
C GLU A 35 -2.06 3.29 9.43
N PRO A 36 -0.90 2.64 9.64
CA PRO A 36 0.25 2.86 8.77
C PRO A 36 -0.16 2.63 7.32
N THR A 37 0.23 3.57 6.44
CA THR A 37 -0.08 3.47 5.01
C THR A 37 0.39 2.12 4.50
N PRO A 38 -0.50 1.32 3.87
CA PRO A 38 -0.11 0.01 3.38
C PRO A 38 1.00 0.16 2.35
N CYS A 39 1.96 -0.75 2.37
CA CYS A 39 3.05 -0.80 1.39
C CYS A 39 3.45 -2.25 1.14
N VAL A 40 3.94 -2.54 -0.06
CA VAL A 40 4.47 -3.86 -0.39
C VAL A 40 5.92 -3.97 0.12
N PRO A 41 6.25 -4.89 1.04
CA PRO A 41 7.62 -5.05 1.51
C PRO A 41 8.56 -5.48 0.37
N THR A 42 9.76 -4.89 0.31
CA THR A 42 10.72 -5.18 -0.78
C THR A 42 11.08 -6.67 -0.89
N ALA A 43 11.09 -7.39 0.24
CA ALA A 43 11.36 -8.83 0.27
C ALA A 43 10.34 -9.68 -0.52
N VAL A 44 9.11 -9.19 -0.71
CA VAL A 44 8.08 -9.87 -1.52
C VAL A 44 8.54 -10.05 -2.96
N TRP A 45 9.19 -9.03 -3.53
CA TRP A 45 9.67 -9.03 -4.92
C TRP A 45 10.84 -9.98 -5.17
N ALA A 46 11.54 -10.40 -4.11
CA ALA A 46 12.63 -11.36 -4.21
C ALA A 46 12.14 -12.82 -4.38
N ARG A 47 10.86 -13.09 -4.08
CA ARG A 47 10.31 -14.45 -4.16
C ARG A 47 10.22 -14.94 -5.60
N ALA A 48 10.60 -16.20 -5.82
CA ALA A 48 10.58 -16.82 -7.15
C ALA A 48 9.18 -16.85 -7.76
N ASP A 49 8.16 -17.21 -6.97
CA ASP A 49 6.77 -17.29 -7.43
C ASP A 49 6.20 -15.93 -7.87
N VAL A 50 6.53 -14.85 -7.14
CA VAL A 50 6.16 -13.48 -7.51
C VAL A 50 6.81 -13.07 -8.83
N ARG A 51 8.10 -13.40 -9.01
CA ARG A 51 8.85 -13.09 -10.23
C ARG A 51 8.33 -13.89 -11.43
N GLU A 52 8.03 -15.17 -11.24
CA GLU A 52 7.43 -16.02 -12.28
C GLU A 52 6.06 -15.51 -12.71
N ALA A 53 5.19 -15.15 -11.77
CA ALA A 53 3.87 -14.57 -12.08
C ALA A 53 4.00 -13.27 -12.87
N LEU A 54 4.95 -12.40 -12.50
CA LEU A 54 5.22 -11.15 -13.21
C LEU A 54 5.74 -11.40 -14.64
N LEU A 55 6.70 -12.32 -14.81
CA LEU A 55 7.24 -12.71 -16.12
C LEU A 55 6.17 -13.33 -17.03
N ALA A 56 5.31 -14.16 -16.46
CA ALA A 56 4.17 -14.76 -17.16
C ALA A 56 3.03 -13.76 -17.44
N ARG A 57 3.12 -12.53 -16.91
CA ARG A 57 2.06 -11.50 -16.95
C ARG A 57 0.73 -12.00 -16.39
N ASP A 58 0.81 -12.86 -15.37
CA ASP A 58 -0.35 -13.33 -14.63
C ASP A 58 -0.62 -12.38 -13.47
N PHE A 59 -1.30 -11.28 -13.77
CA PHE A 59 -1.61 -10.23 -12.79
C PHE A 59 -2.57 -10.69 -11.68
N GLY A 60 -3.39 -11.71 -11.93
CA GLY A 60 -4.23 -12.31 -10.89
C GLY A 60 -3.41 -13.05 -9.86
N ARG A 61 -2.52 -13.91 -10.33
CA ARG A 61 -1.59 -14.62 -9.47
C ARG A 61 -0.63 -13.68 -8.77
N LEU A 62 -0.13 -12.66 -9.47
CA LEU A 62 0.76 -11.64 -8.90
C LEU A 62 0.09 -10.90 -7.73
N CYS A 63 -1.12 -10.38 -7.91
CA CYS A 63 -1.87 -9.67 -6.86
C CYS A 63 -2.07 -10.56 -5.63
N GLN A 64 -2.46 -11.82 -5.84
CA GLN A 64 -2.66 -12.78 -4.76
C GLN A 64 -1.36 -13.04 -3.98
N LEU A 65 -0.24 -13.28 -4.70
CA LEU A 65 1.05 -13.56 -4.07
C LEU A 65 1.60 -12.36 -3.31
N VAL A 66 1.53 -11.17 -3.90
CA VAL A 66 1.96 -9.93 -3.27
C VAL A 66 1.15 -9.67 -2.00
N ARG A 67 -0.17 -9.84 -2.09
CA ARG A 67 -1.08 -9.63 -0.96
C ARG A 67 -0.77 -10.58 0.19
N VAL A 68 -0.63 -11.88 -0.08
CA VAL A 68 -0.36 -12.88 0.96
C VAL A 68 1.04 -12.73 1.54
N ALA A 69 2.06 -12.47 0.72
CA ALA A 69 3.43 -12.32 1.19
C ALA A 69 3.69 -10.99 1.92
N GLY A 70 2.90 -9.95 1.62
CA GLY A 70 2.97 -8.64 2.26
C GLY A 70 2.03 -8.47 3.47
N ASP A 71 1.28 -9.50 3.84
CA ASP A 71 0.21 -9.44 4.86
C ASP A 71 -0.81 -8.31 4.61
N LEU A 72 -1.14 -8.09 3.34
CA LEU A 72 -2.05 -7.04 2.90
C LEU A 72 -3.48 -7.57 2.78
N ARG A 73 -4.46 -6.70 3.03
CA ARG A 73 -5.86 -6.95 2.71
C ARG A 73 -6.14 -6.57 1.25
N GLN A 74 -7.26 -7.04 0.70
CA GLN A 74 -7.69 -6.60 -0.63
C GLN A 74 -8.05 -5.10 -0.65
N SER A 75 -8.51 -4.54 0.48
CA SER A 75 -8.72 -3.09 0.65
C SER A 75 -7.42 -2.31 0.52
N ASP A 76 -6.33 -2.85 1.08
CA ASP A 76 -5.02 -2.21 1.08
C ASP A 76 -4.44 -2.22 -0.34
N MET A 77 -4.61 -3.33 -1.05
CA MET A 77 -4.27 -3.44 -2.47
C MET A 77 -5.09 -2.46 -3.33
N ALA A 78 -6.37 -2.26 -3.02
CA ALA A 78 -7.23 -1.30 -3.71
C ALA A 78 -6.75 0.15 -3.48
N GLU A 79 -6.38 0.49 -2.24
CA GLU A 79 -5.81 1.79 -1.89
C GLU A 79 -4.49 2.04 -2.62
N LEU A 80 -3.60 1.04 -2.63
CA LEU A 80 -2.30 1.12 -3.30
C LEU A 80 -2.40 1.31 -4.82
N THR A 81 -3.33 0.60 -5.46
CA THR A 81 -3.37 0.48 -6.93
C THR A 81 -4.41 1.38 -7.60
N GLY A 82 -5.33 1.98 -6.82
CA GLY A 82 -6.49 2.69 -7.35
C GLY A 82 -7.55 1.80 -7.99
N LEU A 83 -7.34 0.47 -8.01
CA LEU A 83 -8.30 -0.50 -8.50
C LEU A 83 -9.37 -0.79 -7.45
N SER A 84 -10.59 -1.10 -7.87
CA SER A 84 -11.63 -1.46 -6.90
C SER A 84 -11.38 -2.83 -6.27
N GLN A 85 -11.76 -3.00 -5.00
CA GLN A 85 -11.66 -4.28 -4.30
C GLN A 85 -12.40 -5.41 -5.03
N ALA A 86 -13.58 -5.12 -5.60
CA ALA A 86 -14.34 -6.11 -6.38
C ALA A 86 -13.58 -6.53 -7.66
N PHE A 87 -12.89 -5.58 -8.31
CA PHE A 87 -12.07 -5.87 -9.47
C PHE A 87 -10.85 -6.73 -9.10
N LEU A 88 -10.18 -6.41 -8.00
CA LEU A 88 -9.08 -7.22 -7.47
C LEU A 88 -9.53 -8.63 -7.09
N SER A 89 -10.70 -8.78 -6.48
CA SER A 89 -11.29 -10.09 -6.18
C SER A 89 -11.53 -10.91 -7.44
N MET A 90 -12.16 -10.33 -8.48
CA MET A 90 -12.36 -10.99 -9.77
C MET A 90 -11.05 -11.34 -10.49
N LEU A 91 -10.01 -10.53 -10.28
CA LEU A 91 -8.68 -10.74 -10.84
C LEU A 91 -7.97 -11.90 -10.12
N GLU A 92 -8.01 -11.94 -8.78
CA GLU A 92 -7.45 -13.03 -7.95
C GLU A 92 -8.18 -14.36 -8.17
N SER A 93 -9.50 -14.34 -8.43
CA SER A 93 -10.29 -15.56 -8.71
C SER A 93 -10.15 -16.05 -10.16
N GLY A 94 -9.49 -15.29 -11.03
CA GLY A 94 -9.38 -15.60 -12.46
C GLY A 94 -10.67 -15.34 -13.26
N THR A 95 -11.72 -14.80 -12.64
CA THR A 95 -12.97 -14.43 -13.32
C THR A 95 -12.75 -13.31 -14.33
N ARG A 96 -11.76 -12.44 -14.10
CA ARG A 96 -11.38 -11.37 -15.02
C ARG A 96 -9.88 -11.35 -15.24
N ARG A 97 -9.45 -11.08 -16.47
CA ARG A 97 -8.05 -10.87 -16.83
C ARG A 97 -7.76 -9.38 -16.99
N LEU A 98 -6.60 -8.96 -16.52
CA LEU A 98 -6.10 -7.59 -16.72
C LEU A 98 -5.34 -7.52 -18.05
N THR A 99 -5.99 -6.96 -19.08
CA THR A 99 -5.43 -6.86 -20.44
C THR A 99 -5.20 -5.43 -20.92
N ASN A 100 -5.80 -4.44 -20.25
CA ASN A 100 -5.62 -3.04 -20.57
C ASN A 100 -4.26 -2.57 -20.01
N ILE A 101 -3.42 -2.01 -20.88
CA ILE A 101 -2.05 -1.61 -20.54
C ILE A 101 -2.01 -0.47 -19.51
N ASP A 102 -2.93 0.50 -19.60
CA ASP A 102 -3.00 1.62 -18.65
C ASP A 102 -3.27 1.10 -17.24
N LYS A 103 -4.20 0.15 -17.11
CA LYS A 103 -4.51 -0.48 -15.82
C LYS A 103 -3.38 -1.37 -15.30
N ILE A 104 -2.60 -1.98 -16.20
CA ILE A 104 -1.40 -2.74 -15.81
C ILE A 104 -0.36 -1.77 -15.25
N VAL A 105 -0.18 -0.62 -15.89
CA VAL A 105 0.75 0.43 -15.43
C VAL A 105 0.29 1.01 -14.09
N GLU A 106 -1.00 1.30 -13.93
CA GLU A 106 -1.60 1.72 -12.65
C GLU A 106 -1.35 0.68 -11.54
N LEU A 107 -1.61 -0.60 -11.82
CA LEU A 107 -1.36 -1.70 -10.88
C LEU A 107 0.11 -1.74 -10.46
N LEU A 108 1.03 -1.80 -11.43
CA LEU A 108 2.46 -1.96 -11.16
C LEU A 108 3.06 -0.73 -10.47
N GLY A 109 2.62 0.47 -10.85
CA GLY A 109 3.00 1.74 -10.24
C GLY A 109 2.50 1.84 -8.80
N GLY A 110 1.24 1.49 -8.56
CA GLY A 110 0.65 1.51 -7.22
C GLY A 110 1.31 0.52 -6.25
N LEU A 111 1.71 -0.65 -6.74
CA LEU A 111 2.48 -1.62 -5.95
C LEU A 111 3.95 -1.24 -5.75
N ASN A 112 4.43 -0.14 -6.35
CA ASN A 112 5.84 0.26 -6.36
C ASN A 112 6.75 -0.89 -6.83
N THR A 113 6.36 -1.53 -7.94
CA THR A 113 7.09 -2.69 -8.48
C THR A 113 8.52 -2.28 -8.89
N PRO A 114 9.57 -3.00 -8.48
CA PRO A 114 10.94 -2.68 -8.86
C PRO A 114 11.14 -2.67 -10.38
N ALA A 115 11.75 -1.59 -10.88
CA ALA A 115 11.95 -1.36 -12.32
C ALA A 115 12.80 -2.46 -12.99
N GLU A 116 13.66 -3.13 -12.22
CA GLU A 116 14.48 -4.26 -12.65
C GLU A 116 13.63 -5.47 -13.10
N LEU A 117 12.39 -5.57 -12.61
CA LEU A 117 11.52 -6.73 -12.81
C LEU A 117 10.46 -6.52 -13.91
N THR A 118 10.12 -5.27 -14.25
CA THR A 118 9.06 -4.93 -15.21
C THR A 118 9.56 -4.67 -16.63
N GLY A 119 10.87 -4.48 -16.81
CA GLY A 119 11.46 -4.11 -18.09
C GLY A 119 11.05 -2.70 -18.57
N PRO A 120 11.68 -2.15 -19.62
CA PRO A 120 11.43 -0.77 -20.04
C PRO A 120 10.01 -0.52 -20.59
N MET A 121 9.29 -1.56 -21.03
CA MET A 121 8.00 -1.42 -21.72
C MET A 121 6.79 -1.18 -20.81
N LEU A 122 6.89 -1.45 -19.50
CA LEU A 122 5.79 -1.24 -18.54
C LEU A 122 6.07 -0.06 -17.59
N ARG A 123 7.00 0.83 -17.95
CA ARG A 123 7.25 2.06 -17.21
C ARG A 123 6.08 3.02 -17.38
N MET A 124 5.46 3.41 -16.27
CA MET A 124 4.85 4.73 -16.23
C MET A 124 5.99 5.75 -16.37
N PRO A 125 5.88 6.80 -17.20
CA PRO A 125 6.80 7.92 -17.07
C PRO A 125 6.58 8.47 -15.66
N ASN A 126 7.57 8.24 -14.80
CA ASN A 126 7.63 8.90 -13.52
C ASN A 126 7.55 10.40 -13.82
N ARG A 127 6.60 11.14 -13.22
CA ARG A 127 6.51 12.60 -13.41
C ARG A 127 7.78 13.34 -12.97
N MET A 128 8.72 12.66 -12.32
CA MET A 128 10.04 13.18 -11.95
C MET A 128 11.14 12.87 -12.97
N ASP A 129 10.89 12.03 -13.97
CA ASP A 129 11.77 11.77 -15.12
C ASP A 129 11.39 12.64 -16.33
N GLU A 130 10.78 13.81 -16.11
CA GLU A 130 10.66 14.83 -17.16
C GLU A 130 12.02 15.56 -17.23
N PRO A 131 12.86 15.34 -18.25
CA PRO A 131 14.06 16.14 -18.42
C PRO A 131 13.63 17.59 -18.64
N ASP A 132 14.10 18.46 -17.75
CA ASP A 132 13.97 19.91 -17.78
C ASP A 132 14.63 20.46 -19.07
N GLY A 133 13.93 20.34 -20.20
CA GLY A 133 14.61 20.43 -21.51
C GLY A 133 13.74 20.61 -22.74
N TRP A 134 12.41 20.82 -22.63
CA TRP A 134 11.58 21.17 -23.79
C TRP A 134 11.01 22.59 -23.71
N ARG A 135 11.81 23.58 -23.30
CA ARG A 135 11.42 24.97 -23.56
C ARG A 135 11.66 25.32 -25.03
N ALA A 136 10.55 25.30 -25.78
CA ALA A 136 10.25 26.13 -26.94
C ALA A 136 11.22 26.04 -28.14
N VAL A 137 10.87 25.16 -29.08
CA VAL A 137 11.01 25.46 -30.51
C VAL A 137 9.61 25.53 -31.09
N HIS A 138 9.01 26.72 -31.00
CA HIS A 138 8.03 27.16 -32.00
C HIS A 138 8.28 28.65 -32.23
N GLU A 139 8.85 28.85 -33.42
CA GLU A 139 9.09 30.07 -34.17
C GLU A 139 7.84 30.94 -34.31
#